data_AF-A0A4Q3SLM9-F1
#
_entry.id   AF-A0A4Q3SLM9-F1
#
_cell.length_a   1.000
_cell.length_b   1.000
_cell.length_c   1.000
_cell.angle_alpha   90.00
_cell.angle_beta   90.00
_cell.angle_gamma   90.00
#
_symmetry.space_group_name_H-M   'P 1'
#
loop_
_entity.id
_entity.type
_entity.pdbx_description
1 polymer ?
#
loop_
_entity_poly.entity_id
_entity_poly.type
_entity_poly.pdbx_seq_one_letter_code
_entity_poly.pdbx_strand_id
1 'polypeptide(L)' 'MSDAQTPPDRLSVNPASPYHDAAALERGVGVRFKGVEKTNVDEYCVSEGWVRLSVG' A
#
# COMPACT_ATOMS: atom_id res chain seq x y z
N MET A 1 -13.35 18.30 1.69
CA MET A 1 -12.69 17.23 2.46
C MET A 1 -12.09 16.28 1.43
N SER A 2 -10.78 16.30 1.27
CA SER A 2 -10.09 15.62 0.17
C SER A 2 -9.71 14.21 0.60
N ASP A 3 -10.70 13.31 0.62
CA ASP A 3 -10.52 11.88 0.96
C ASP A 3 -9.52 11.18 0.03
N ALA A 4 -9.21 11.81 -1.12
CA ALA A 4 -8.22 11.39 -2.10
C ALA A 4 -6.75 11.49 -1.63
N GLN A 5 -6.46 11.80 -0.36
CA GLN A 5 -5.11 11.70 0.21
C GLN A 5 -4.90 10.44 1.04
N THR A 6 -5.99 9.81 1.52
CA THR A 6 -5.88 8.62 2.37
C THR A 6 -5.54 7.40 1.50
N PRO A 7 -4.56 6.57 1.89
CA PRO A 7 -4.34 5.27 1.27
C PRO A 7 -5.53 4.32 1.53
N PRO A 8 -5.87 3.43 0.59
CA PRO A 8 -6.90 2.42 0.83
C PRO A 8 -6.49 1.45 1.95
N ASP A 9 -7.46 0.75 2.55
CA ASP A 9 -7.19 -0.27 3.59
C ASP A 9 -6.30 -1.42 3.08
N ARG A 10 -6.47 -1.78 1.81
CA ARG A 10 -5.71 -2.83 1.12
C ARG A 10 -5.27 -2.33 -0.25
N LEU A 11 -4.02 -2.61 -0.61
CA LEU A 11 -3.46 -2.29 -1.91
C LEU A 11 -2.47 -3.36 -2.33
N SER A 12 -2.51 -3.77 -3.59
CA SER A 12 -1.56 -4.70 -4.20
C SER A 12 -1.00 -4.13 -5.51
N VAL A 13 0.31 -4.25 -5.70
CA VAL A 13 0.97 -3.88 -6.97
C VAL A 13 0.63 -4.85 -8.11
N ASN A 14 0.11 -6.03 -7.79
CA ASN A 14 -0.23 -7.05 -8.76
C ASN A 14 -1.55 -6.71 -9.49
N PRO A 15 -1.55 -6.47 -10.82
CA PRO A 15 -2.74 -6.11 -11.57
C PRO A 15 -3.82 -7.20 -11.62
N ALA A 16 -3.48 -8.45 -11.30
CA ALA A 16 -4.44 -9.55 -11.20
C ALA A 16 -5.15 -9.61 -9.83
N SER A 17 -4.72 -8.80 -8.85
CA SER A 17 -5.33 -8.76 -7.53
C SER A 17 -6.61 -7.91 -7.57
N PRO A 18 -7.68 -8.31 -6.86
CA PRO A 18 -8.88 -7.46 -6.70
C PRO A 18 -8.60 -6.18 -5.90
N TYR A 19 -7.43 -6.07 -5.28
CA TYR A 19 -6.98 -4.92 -4.51
C TYR A 19 -5.95 -4.07 -5.25
N HIS A 20 -5.87 -4.22 -6.58
CA HIS A 20 -5.03 -3.37 -7.42
C HIS A 20 -5.70 -2.02 -7.67
N ASP A 21 -5.01 -0.93 -7.32
CA ASP A 21 -5.46 0.45 -7.58
C ASP A 21 -4.29 1.26 -8.18
N ALA A 22 -4.35 1.49 -9.49
CA ALA A 22 -3.33 2.22 -10.21
C ALA A 22 -3.20 3.68 -9.74
N ALA A 23 -4.29 4.35 -9.39
CA ALA A 23 -4.24 5.74 -8.95
C ALA A 23 -3.57 5.88 -7.57
N ALA A 24 -3.83 4.93 -6.67
CA ALA A 24 -3.15 4.86 -5.38
C ALA A 24 -1.65 4.57 -5.54
N LEU A 25 -1.28 3.68 -6.47
CA LEU A 25 0.12 3.35 -6.78
C LEU A 25 0.87 4.54 -7.42
N GLU A 26 0.24 5.26 -8.36
CA GLU A 26 0.81 6.45 -9.01
C GLU A 26 1.07 7.59 -8.02
N ARG A 27 0.18 7.78 -7.04
CA ARG A 27 0.38 8.74 -5.94
C ARG A 27 1.55 8.33 -5.04
N GLY A 28 1.88 7.04 -5.02
CA GLY A 28 2.80 6.43 -4.06
C GLY A 28 2.13 6.18 -2.71
N VAL A 29 2.43 5.01 -2.12
CA VAL A 29 1.99 4.66 -0.76
C VAL A 29 3.21 4.31 0.09
N GLY A 30 3.45 5.13 1.12
CA GLY A 30 4.44 4.86 2.14
C GLY A 30 3.82 4.09 3.30
N VAL A 31 4.41 2.95 3.66
CA VAL A 31 4.02 2.19 4.87
C VAL A 31 5.04 2.45 5.96
N ARG A 32 4.58 2.84 7.16
CA ARG A 32 5.43 2.95 8.33
C ARG A 32 5.31 1.69 9.18
N PHE A 33 6.34 0.85 9.15
CA PHE A 33 6.40 -0.37 9.94
C PHE A 33 7.44 -0.23 11.05
N LYS A 34 7.02 -0.39 12.31
CA LYS A 34 7.88 -0.23 13.51
C LYS A 34 8.67 1.08 13.53
N GLY A 35 8.04 2.18 13.10
CA GLY A 35 8.67 3.51 13.03
C GLY A 35 9.58 3.74 11.82
N VAL A 36 9.81 2.71 10.98
CA VAL A 36 10.60 2.82 9.76
C VAL A 36 9.66 2.99 8.57
N GLU A 37 9.93 4.02 7.76
CA GLU A 37 9.22 4.24 6.51
C GLU A 37 9.72 3.29 5.41
N LYS A 38 8.79 2.68 4.69
CA LYS A 38 9.03 1.74 3.60
C LYS A 38 8.22 2.17 2.40
N THR A 39 8.90 2.21 1.25
CA THR A 39 8.32 2.58 -0.05
C THR A 39 8.33 1.41 -1.04
N ASN A 40 8.96 0.30 -0.68
CA ASN A 40 9.06 -0.94 -1.46
C ASN A 40 7.93 -1.92 -1.10
N VAL A 41 6.69 -1.44 -1.09
CA VAL A 41 5.52 -2.23 -0.68
C VAL A 41 4.94 -2.94 -1.90
N ASP A 42 4.92 -4.27 -1.86
CA ASP A 42 4.23 -5.07 -2.88
C ASP A 42 2.73 -5.17 -2.56
N GLU A 43 2.40 -5.40 -1.28
CA GLU A 43 1.02 -5.53 -0.84
C GLU A 43 0.90 -5.22 0.65
N TYR A 44 -0.25 -4.71 1.09
CA TYR A 44 -0.56 -4.58 2.51
C TYR A 44 -2.04 -4.76 2.78
N CYS A 45 -2.39 -5.11 4.01
CA CYS A 45 -3.74 -4.94 4.55
C CYS A 45 -3.66 -4.36 5.97
N VAL A 46 -4.23 -3.16 6.14
CA VAL A 46 -4.24 -2.46 7.43
C VAL A 46 -5.17 -3.16 8.40
N SER A 47 -6.38 -3.52 7.97
CA SER A 47 -7.36 -4.25 8.80
C SER A 47 -6.85 -5.60 9.32
N GLU A 48 -6.01 -6.29 8.55
CA GLU A 48 -5.39 -7.55 8.96
C GLU A 48 -4.00 -7.35 9.61
N GLY A 49 -3.46 -6.14 9.59
CA GLY A 49 -2.23 -5.77 10.30
C GLY A 49 -0.94 -6.31 9.68
N TRP A 50 -0.89 -6.56 8.37
CA TRP A 50 0.30 -7.09 7.69
C TRP A 50 0.71 -6.27 6.46
N VAL A 51 2.00 -6.37 6.13
CA VAL A 51 2.59 -5.78 4.92
C VAL A 51 3.59 -6.76 4.31
N ARG A 52 3.57 -6.85 2.99
CA ARG A 52 4.55 -7.55 2.15
C ARG A 52 5.38 -6.51 1.40
N LEU A 53 6.68 -6.58 1.61
CA LEU A 53 7.66 -5.73 0.94
C LEU A 53 8.43 -6.57 -0.07
N SER A 54 8.80 -6.00 -1.21
CA SER A 54 9.78 -6.63 -2.09
C SER A 54 11.14 -6.55 -1.40
N VAL A 55 11.79 -7.71 -1.25
CA VAL A 55 13.14 -7.81 -0.70
C VAL A 55 14.12 -7.60 -1.86
N GLY A 56 14.92 -6.55 -1.77
CA GLY A 56 16.05 -6.26 -2.66
C GLY A 56 17.35 -6.33 -1.88
#